data_AF-M3ERZ7-F1
#
_entry.id   AF-M3ERZ7-F1
#
_cell.length_a   1.000
_cell.length_b   1.000
_cell.length_c   1.000
_cell.angle_alpha   90.00
_cell.angle_beta   90.00
_cell.angle_gamma   90.00
#
_symmetry.space_group_name_H-M   'P 1'
#
loop_
_entity.id
_entity.type
_entity.pdbx_description
1 polymer ?
#
loop_
_entity_poly.entity_id
_entity_poly.type
_entity_poly.pdbx_seq_one_letter_code
_entity_poly.pdbx_strand_id
1 'polypeptide(L)'
;MCAGSDAPITEPDWRQGVAGMPLRESKAGGRVSGPEQRVELTEALRAYTIHPARQDFAEEGKAPVEVGRVADLCVPDRPPADLDPHVITEVGVDMTVFDGGVVFER
;
A
#
# COMPACT_ATOMS: atom_id res chain seq x y z
N MET A 1 12.18 2.02 -3.51
CA MET A 1 11.33 1.96 -4.71
C MET A 1 9.99 2.59 -4.36
N CYS A 2 9.40 3.36 -5.26
CA CYS A 2 8.09 3.99 -5.05
C CYS A 2 7.09 3.38 -6.04
N ALA A 3 5.82 3.34 -5.66
CA ALA A 3 4.76 2.83 -6.49
C ALA A 3 3.60 3.83 -6.59
N GLY A 4 2.78 3.67 -7.63
CA GLY A 4 1.61 4.49 -7.90
C GLY A 4 0.65 3.73 -8.81
N SER A 5 -0.62 4.15 -8.84
CA SER A 5 -1.66 3.50 -9.65
C SER A 5 -1.75 4.02 -11.08
N ASP A 6 -1.18 5.19 -11.39
CA ASP A 6 -1.46 5.92 -12.64
C ASP A 6 -2.93 6.36 -12.76
N ALA A 7 -3.56 6.67 -11.63
CA ALA A 7 -4.90 7.28 -11.61
C ALA A 7 -4.88 8.66 -12.30
N PRO A 8 -5.96 9.04 -13.01
CA PRO A 8 -7.25 8.34 -13.11
C PRO A 8 -7.33 7.30 -14.24
N ILE A 9 -6.23 6.96 -14.92
CA ILE A 9 -6.26 5.95 -16.01
C ILE A 9 -6.55 4.55 -15.46
N THR A 10 -6.07 4.25 -14.25
CA THR A 10 -6.46 3.05 -13.52
C THR A 10 -7.06 3.39 -12.15
N GLU A 11 -7.87 2.46 -11.61
CA GLU A 11 -8.47 2.59 -10.28
C GLU A 11 -7.37 2.73 -9.21
N PRO A 12 -7.40 3.75 -8.34
CA PRO A 12 -6.40 3.98 -7.30
C PRO A 12 -6.54 3.04 -6.09
N ASP A 13 -6.47 1.72 -6.33
CA ASP A 13 -6.49 0.72 -5.26
C ASP A 13 -5.06 0.28 -4.87
N TRP A 14 -4.59 0.74 -3.71
CA TRP A 14 -3.26 0.42 -3.19
C TRP A 14 -3.05 -1.09 -3.01
N ARG A 15 -4.11 -1.86 -2.72
CA ARG A 15 -4.03 -3.31 -2.51
C ARG A 15 -3.58 -4.02 -3.78
N GLN A 16 -4.04 -3.57 -4.95
CA GLN A 16 -3.62 -4.13 -6.23
C GLN A 16 -2.13 -3.88 -6.50
N GLY A 17 -1.65 -2.67 -6.18
CA GLY A 17 -0.24 -2.33 -6.31
C GLY A 17 0.63 -3.15 -5.37
N VAL A 18 0.24 -3.25 -4.09
CA VAL A 18 0.95 -4.03 -3.07
C VAL A 18 0.99 -5.52 -3.42
N ALA A 19 -0.12 -6.11 -3.88
CA ALA A 19 -0.17 -7.52 -4.30
C ALA A 19 0.66 -7.77 -5.58
N GLY A 20 0.69 -6.82 -6.50
CA GLY A 20 1.36 -6.98 -7.80
C GLY A 20 2.89 -7.15 -7.70
N MET A 21 3.55 -6.53 -6.72
CA MET A 21 5.01 -6.58 -6.59
C MET A 21 5.58 -7.94 -6.14
N PRO A 22 5.02 -8.63 -5.13
CA PRO A 22 5.41 -10.01 -4.79
C PRO A 22 4.89 -11.04 -5.78
N LEU A 23 3.70 -10.85 -6.39
CA LEU A 23 3.14 -11.83 -7.34
C LEU A 23 3.86 -11.78 -8.69
N ARG A 24 3.99 -10.57 -9.25
CA ARG A 24 4.46 -10.28 -10.61
C ARG A 24 3.70 -11.06 -11.69
N GLU A 25 2.42 -11.28 -11.45
CA GLU A 25 1.51 -12.02 -12.32
C GLU A 25 0.70 -11.08 -13.21
N SER A 26 0.53 -11.45 -14.48
CA SER A 26 -0.32 -10.67 -15.38
C SER A 26 -1.80 -10.81 -15.00
N LYS A 27 -2.53 -9.69 -14.92
CA LYS A 27 -3.99 -9.70 -14.69
C LYS A 27 -4.77 -10.52 -15.73
N ALA A 28 -4.26 -10.59 -16.97
CA ALA A 28 -4.95 -11.25 -18.07
C ALA A 28 -4.82 -12.80 -18.07
N GLY A 29 -3.80 -13.36 -17.42
CA GLY A 29 -3.54 -14.80 -17.55
C GLY A 29 -2.54 -15.41 -16.55
N GLY A 30 -2.21 -14.71 -15.46
CA GLY A 30 -1.37 -15.25 -14.39
C GLY A 30 0.10 -15.46 -14.79
N ARG A 31 0.55 -14.93 -15.93
CA ARG A 31 1.94 -15.11 -16.36
C ARG A 31 2.87 -14.35 -15.42
N VAL A 32 3.68 -15.08 -14.66
CA VAL A 32 4.74 -14.52 -13.83
C VAL A 32 5.84 -13.93 -14.71
N SER A 33 6.22 -12.68 -14.48
CA SER A 33 7.24 -11.99 -15.26
C SER A 33 8.39 -11.53 -14.36
N GLY A 34 9.64 -11.98 -14.60
CA GLY A 34 10.80 -11.61 -13.79
C GLY A 34 10.67 -12.01 -12.30
N PRO A 35 10.49 -13.30 -11.97
CA PRO A 35 10.30 -13.77 -10.60
C PRO A 35 11.42 -13.37 -9.64
N GLU A 36 12.65 -13.18 -10.14
CA GLU A 36 13.81 -12.70 -9.39
C GLU A 36 13.69 -11.24 -8.94
N GLN A 37 12.74 -10.47 -9.49
CA GLN A 37 12.46 -9.09 -9.10
C GLN A 37 11.25 -8.98 -8.15
N ARG A 38 10.76 -10.10 -7.62
CA ARG A 38 9.75 -10.08 -6.55
C ARG A 38 10.33 -9.38 -5.32
N VAL A 39 9.47 -8.66 -4.61
CA VAL A 39 9.82 -7.98 -3.36
C VAL A 39 8.99 -8.54 -2.23
N GLU A 40 9.54 -8.51 -1.02
CA GLU A 40 8.80 -8.85 0.19
C GLU A 40 7.58 -7.94 0.38
N LEU A 41 6.51 -8.49 0.95
CA LEU A 41 5.24 -7.77 1.13
C LEU A 41 5.41 -6.51 1.99
N THR A 42 6.31 -6.55 2.97
CA THR A 42 6.67 -5.37 3.79
C THR A 42 7.33 -4.27 2.94
N GLU A 43 8.17 -4.62 1.97
CA GLU A 43 8.76 -3.65 1.04
C GLU A 43 7.72 -3.09 0.07
N ALA A 44 6.74 -3.91 -0.36
CA ALA A 44 5.62 -3.45 -1.16
C ALA A 44 4.74 -2.42 -0.41
N LEU A 45 4.48 -2.63 0.89
CA LEU A 45 3.78 -1.67 1.74
C LEU A 45 4.58 -0.36 1.91
N ARG A 46 5.91 -0.45 2.04
CA ARG A 46 6.80 0.72 2.11
C ARG A 46 6.79 1.54 0.82
N ALA A 47 6.63 0.89 -0.34
CA ALA A 47 6.54 1.53 -1.64
C ALA A 47 5.32 2.45 -1.82
N TYR A 48 4.29 2.30 -0.97
CA TYR A 48 3.10 3.15 -0.91
C TYR A 48 3.05 4.08 0.32
N THR A 49 4.01 4.00 1.23
CA THR A 49 3.99 4.75 2.50
C THR A 49 5.25 5.61 2.65
N ILE A 50 6.31 5.06 3.26
CA ILE A 50 7.52 5.80 3.60
C ILE A 50 8.35 6.19 2.37
N HIS A 51 8.34 5.40 1.29
CA HIS A 51 9.15 5.72 0.11
C HIS A 51 8.61 6.92 -0.68
N PRO A 52 7.31 7.01 -1.02
CA PRO A 52 6.75 8.22 -1.61
C PRO A 52 6.87 9.44 -0.70
N ALA A 53 6.67 9.29 0.62
CA ALA A 53 6.86 10.39 1.56
C ALA A 53 8.28 10.98 1.48
N ARG A 54 9.31 10.14 1.41
CA ARG A 54 10.71 10.58 1.19
C ARG A 54 10.92 11.19 -0.19
N GLN A 55 10.31 10.61 -1.23
CA GLN A 55 10.41 11.15 -2.58
C GLN A 55 9.84 12.57 -2.67
N ASP A 56 8.79 12.85 -1.89
CA ASP A 56 8.13 14.14 -1.79
C ASP A 56 8.79 15.10 -0.78
N PHE A 57 9.88 14.69 -0.12
CA PHE A 57 10.51 15.41 1.00
C PHE A 57 9.55 15.70 2.18
N ALA A 58 8.58 14.80 2.39
CA ALA A 58 7.52 14.90 3.39
C ALA A 58 7.65 13.85 4.50
N GLU A 59 8.80 13.16 4.58
CA GLU A 59 9.08 12.11 5.56
C GLU A 59 9.24 12.60 6.99
N GLU A 60 9.26 13.90 7.25
CA GLU A 60 9.20 14.45 8.62
C GLU A 60 7.75 14.62 9.09
N GLY A 61 6.80 14.80 8.16
CA GLY A 61 5.40 15.10 8.46
C GLY A 61 4.44 13.92 8.28
N LYS A 62 4.61 13.07 7.25
CA LYS A 62 3.59 12.10 6.81
C LYS A 62 3.78 10.67 7.32
N ALA A 63 5.00 10.13 7.22
CA ALA A 63 5.28 8.72 7.51
C ALA A 63 6.72 8.54 8.01
N PRO A 64 7.01 7.57 8.90
CA PRO A 64 6.12 6.52 9.45
C PRO A 64 5.12 7.02 10.51
N VAL A 65 4.34 6.11 11.12
CA VAL A 65 3.44 6.45 12.24
C VAL A 65 4.28 6.70 13.51
N GLU A 66 4.46 7.95 13.88
CA GLU A 66 5.20 8.39 15.07
C GLU A 66 4.56 9.65 15.65
N VAL A 67 4.83 9.93 16.93
CA VAL A 67 4.38 11.16 17.60
C VAL A 67 4.96 12.39 16.90
N GLY A 68 4.12 13.41 16.69
CA GLY A 68 4.50 14.68 16.04
C GLY A 68 4.24 14.73 14.53
N ARG A 69 3.70 13.66 13.95
CA ARG A 69 3.34 13.56 12.51
C ARG A 69 1.83 13.71 12.32
N VAL A 70 1.39 13.96 11.08
CA VAL A 70 -0.04 14.01 10.76
C VAL A 70 -0.68 12.66 11.01
N ALA A 71 -1.89 12.67 11.56
CA ALA A 71 -2.63 11.46 11.89
C ALA A 71 -3.45 10.98 10.67
N ASP A 72 -2.74 10.65 9.60
CA ASP A 72 -3.29 10.00 8.41
C ASP A 72 -3.10 8.49 8.53
N LEU A 73 -4.16 7.76 8.88
CA LEU A 73 -4.11 6.34 9.22
C LEU A 73 -5.10 5.52 8.40
N CYS A 74 -4.68 4.33 7.98
CA CYS A 74 -5.53 3.30 7.41
C CYS A 74 -5.50 2.09 8.35
N VAL A 75 -6.66 1.68 8.85
CA VAL A 75 -6.81 0.52 9.73
C VAL A 75 -7.38 -0.62 8.90
N PRO A 76 -6.55 -1.58 8.45
CA PRO A 76 -7.05 -2.75 7.75
C PRO A 76 -7.74 -3.73 8.72
N ASP A 77 -8.69 -4.51 8.20
CA ASP A 77 -9.44 -5.52 8.97
C ASP A 77 -8.58 -6.70 9.44
N ARG A 78 -7.35 -6.80 8.93
CA ARG A 78 -6.33 -7.79 9.31
C ARG A 78 -4.93 -7.28 8.95
N PRO A 79 -3.87 -7.77 9.61
CA PRO A 79 -2.50 -7.35 9.31
C PRO A 79 -2.09 -7.80 7.89
N PRO A 80 -1.73 -6.88 6.98
CA PRO A 80 -1.40 -7.25 5.60
C PRO A 80 0.01 -7.83 5.45
N ALA A 81 0.94 -7.54 6.37
CA ALA A 81 2.36 -7.83 6.18
C ALA A 81 2.72 -9.32 6.06
N ASP A 82 1.87 -10.21 6.60
CA ASP A 82 2.12 -11.67 6.68
C ASP A 82 1.11 -12.49 5.87
N LEU A 83 0.29 -11.84 5.03
CA LEU A 83 -0.71 -12.54 4.22
C LEU A 83 -0.09 -13.15 2.96
N ASP A 84 -0.77 -14.17 2.41
CA ASP A 84 -0.57 -14.54 1.02
C ASP A 84 -0.88 -13.33 0.12
N PRO A 85 0.04 -12.89 -0.75
CA PRO A 85 -0.21 -11.76 -1.64
C PRO A 85 -1.48 -11.88 -2.50
N HIS A 86 -1.95 -13.11 -2.78
CA HIS A 86 -3.20 -13.33 -3.53
C HIS A 86 -4.45 -12.84 -2.80
N VAL A 87 -4.42 -12.73 -1.46
CA VAL A 87 -5.58 -12.28 -0.67
C VAL A 87 -5.52 -10.81 -0.28
N ILE A 88 -4.45 -10.10 -0.64
CA ILE A 88 -4.28 -8.67 -0.29
C ILE A 88 -5.40 -7.80 -0.86
N THR A 89 -5.91 -8.13 -2.05
CA THR A 89 -7.04 -7.40 -2.66
C THR A 89 -8.36 -7.57 -1.92
N GLU A 90 -8.44 -8.53 -0.99
CA GLU A 90 -9.62 -8.78 -0.16
C GLU A 90 -9.54 -8.08 1.20
N VAL A 91 -8.39 -7.51 1.56
CA VAL A 91 -8.21 -6.80 2.83
C VAL A 91 -9.19 -5.62 2.89
N GLY A 92 -10.06 -5.67 3.90
CA GLY A 92 -10.97 -4.59 4.23
C GLY A 92 -10.23 -3.43 4.88
N VAL A 93 -10.80 -2.24 4.77
CA VAL A 93 -10.42 -1.09 5.60
C VAL A 93 -11.55 -0.91 6.60
N ASP A 94 -11.26 -1.03 7.89
CA ASP A 94 -12.24 -0.84 8.96
C ASP A 94 -12.36 0.64 9.33
N MET A 95 -11.27 1.40 9.19
CA MET A 95 -11.25 2.84 9.51
C MET A 95 -10.23 3.60 8.66
N THR A 96 -10.58 4.83 8.29
CA THR A 96 -9.65 5.82 7.73
C THR A 96 -9.67 7.06 8.59
N VAL A 97 -8.50 7.47 9.05
CA VAL A 97 -8.28 8.74 9.75
C VAL A 97 -7.52 9.68 8.80
N PHE A 98 -7.99 10.91 8.69
CA PHE A 98 -7.36 11.97 7.91
C PHE A 98 -7.23 13.22 8.78
N ASP A 99 -6.00 13.72 8.93
CA ASP A 99 -5.66 14.84 9.82
C ASP A 99 -6.23 14.68 11.24
N GLY A 100 -6.19 13.47 11.77
CA GLY A 100 -6.70 13.13 13.11
C GLY A 100 -8.23 12.97 13.21
N GLY A 101 -8.98 13.25 12.14
CA GLY A 101 -10.42 13.01 12.06
C GLY A 101 -10.75 11.66 11.42
N VAL A 102 -11.68 10.90 12.01
CA VAL A 102 -12.23 9.70 11.36
C VAL A 102 -13.11 10.14 10.19
N VAL A 103 -12.71 9.79 8.96
CA VAL A 103 -13.44 10.13 7.72
C VAL A 103 -14.16 8.93 7.11
N PHE A 104 -13.83 7.72 7.58
CA PHE A 104 -14.50 6.48 7.22
C PHE A 104 -14.41 5.49 8.38
N GLU A 105 -15.51 4.79 8.64
CA GLU A 105 -15.63 3.69 9.59
C GLU A 105 -16.68 2.71 9.05
N ARG A 106 -16.38 1.41 9.05
CA ARG A 106 -17.22 0.36 8.46
C ARG A 106 -18.32 -0.15 9.39
#